data_AF-A0A1G0V2U4-F1
#
_entry.id   AF-A0A1G0V2U4-F1
#
_cell.length_a   1.000
_cell.length_b   1.000
_cell.length_c   1.000
_cell.angle_alpha   90.00
_cell.angle_beta   90.00
_cell.angle_gamma   90.00
#
_symmetry.space_group_name_H-M   'P 1'
#
loop_
_entity.id
_entity.type
_entity.pdbx_description
1 polymer ?
#
loop_
_entity_poly.entity_id
_entity_poly.type
_entity_poly.pdbx_seq_one_letter_code
_entity_poly.pdbx_strand_id
1 'polypeptide(L)' 'MLDNSKAEEFILFPNSQKSIKAMNDYKITLGNAGAIKFQMNDKPLNFSGKAGSVIHVQINKSGLTYLESPPTFNPLINE' A
#
# COMPACT_ATOMS: atom_id res chain seq x y z
N MET A 1 9.95 -9.05 -4.52
CA MET A 1 9.83 -8.75 -3.08
C MET A 1 10.09 -7.26 -2.92
N LEU A 2 9.22 -6.52 -2.25
CA LEU A 2 9.16 -5.06 -2.40
C LEU A 2 10.10 -4.27 -1.48
N ASP A 3 10.60 -4.86 -0.40
CA ASP A 3 11.38 -4.18 0.65
C ASP A 3 12.65 -3.49 0.14
N ASN A 4 13.20 -3.95 -0.99
CA ASN A 4 14.40 -3.40 -1.62
C ASN A 4 14.12 -2.85 -3.04
N SER A 5 12.85 -2.58 -3.38
CA SER A 5 12.48 -2.10 -4.70
C SER A 5 12.16 -0.61 -4.72
N LYS A 6 12.34 0.01 -5.89
CA LYS A 6 11.98 1.41 -6.12
C LYS A 6 10.47 1.60 -5.96
N ALA A 7 10.07 2.83 -5.65
CA ALA A 7 8.66 3.22 -5.70
C ALA A 7 8.06 2.84 -7.05
N GLU A 8 6.95 2.11 -7.02
CA GLU A 8 6.21 1.71 -8.21
C GLU A 8 4.84 2.37 -8.18
N GLU A 9 4.48 3.02 -9.29
CA GLU A 9 3.15 3.58 -9.50
C GLU A 9 2.35 2.66 -10.42
N PHE A 10 1.06 2.48 -10.10
CA PHE A 10 0.15 1.67 -10.90
C PHE A 10 -1.29 2.14 -10.73
N ILE A 11 -2.12 1.81 -11.71
CA ILE A 11 -3.56 2.06 -11.69
C ILE A 11 -4.29 0.74 -11.48
N LEU A 12 -5.20 0.70 -10.50
CA LEU A 12 -6.16 -0.38 -10.36
C LEU A 12 -7.44 -0.01 -11.12
N PHE A 13 -7.73 -0.77 -12.17
CA PHE A 13 -9.01 -0.69 -12.85
C PHE A 13 -10.12 -1.34 -12.01
N PRO A 14 -11.40 -1.01 -12.26
CA PRO A 14 -12.52 -1.67 -11.58
C PRO A 14 -12.43 -3.19 -11.68
N ASN A 15 -12.72 -3.89 -10.58
CA ASN A 15 -12.65 -5.36 -10.46
C ASN A 15 -11.26 -5.97 -10.73
N SER A 16 -10.20 -5.15 -10.70
CA SER A 16 -8.82 -5.65 -10.77
C SER A 16 -8.21 -5.78 -9.37
N GLN A 17 -7.16 -6.59 -9.29
CA GLN A 17 -6.38 -6.77 -8.07
C GLN A 17 -4.89 -6.74 -8.41
N LYS A 18 -4.08 -6.29 -7.45
CA LYS A 18 -2.62 -6.41 -7.51
C LYS A 18 -2.12 -7.14 -6.28
N SER A 19 -1.37 -8.22 -6.50
CA SER A 19 -0.73 -8.96 -5.42
C SER A 19 0.69 -8.44 -5.20
N ILE A 20 1.01 -8.09 -3.96
CA ILE A 20 2.31 -7.56 -3.57
C ILE A 20 2.90 -8.50 -2.52
N LYS A 21 4.21 -8.76 -2.61
CA LYS A 21 4.97 -9.57 -1.65
C LYS A 21 6.12 -8.75 -1.07
N ALA A 22 6.19 -8.68 0.26
CA ALA A 22 7.26 -8.05 1.03
C ALA A 22 7.67 -8.97 2.21
N MET A 23 8.91 -8.88 2.70
CA MET A 23 9.39 -9.54 3.93
C MET A 23 8.83 -8.88 5.17
N ASN A 24 9.00 -7.56 5.28
CA ASN A 24 8.88 -6.84 6.53
C ASN A 24 7.62 -5.98 6.52
N ASP A 25 7.62 -4.98 5.64
CA ASP A 25 6.52 -4.05 5.51
C ASP A 25 6.40 -3.51 4.09
N TYR A 26 5.22 -2.97 3.81
CA TYR A 26 4.96 -2.24 2.58
C TYR A 26 4.17 -0.99 2.89
N LYS A 27 4.60 0.14 2.33
CA LYS A 27 3.93 1.43 2.43
C LYS A 27 3.37 1.86 1.08
N ILE A 28 2.13 2.33 1.07
CA ILE A 28 1.42 2.71 -0.15
C ILE A 28 0.63 4.00 0.03
N THR A 29 0.58 4.78 -1.04
CA THR A 29 -0.35 5.89 -1.23
C THR A 29 -1.47 5.45 -2.15
N LEU A 30 -2.72 5.65 -1.72
CA LEU A 30 -3.90 5.28 -2.49
C LEU A 30 -4.62 6.53 -2.96
N GLY A 31 -4.82 6.66 -4.27
CA GLY A 31 -5.80 7.58 -4.83
C GLY A 31 -7.19 6.93 -4.85
N ASN A 32 -8.23 7.70 -4.52
CA ASN A 32 -9.62 7.20 -4.43
C ASN A 32 -9.77 6.00 -3.47
N ALA A 33 -9.30 6.17 -2.24
CA ALA A 33 -9.19 5.11 -1.24
C ALA A 33 -10.52 4.35 -0.97
N GLY A 34 -11.68 4.98 -1.15
CA GLY A 34 -12.99 4.33 -0.95
C GLY A 34 -13.28 3.14 -1.88
N ALA A 35 -12.55 3.00 -2.99
CA ALA A 35 -12.69 1.87 -3.92
C ALA A 35 -11.78 0.68 -3.57
N ILE A 36 -10.93 0.80 -2.55
CA ILE A 36 -9.87 -0.17 -2.24
C ILE A 36 -10.28 -1.08 -1.09
N LYS A 37 -9.94 -2.35 -1.21
CA LYS A 37 -9.97 -3.34 -0.12
C LYS A 37 -8.61 -4.00 -0.02
N PHE A 38 -8.17 -4.26 1.21
CA PHE A 38 -6.92 -4.98 1.45
C PHE A 38 -7.19 -6.38 1.98
N GLN A 39 -6.37 -7.32 1.53
CA GLN A 39 -6.30 -8.67 2.07
C GLN A 39 -4.84 -9.05 2.28
N MET A 40 -4.57 -9.77 3.36
CA MET A 40 -3.26 -10.36 3.67
C MET A 40 -3.47 -11.84 3.98
N ASN A 41 -2.84 -12.71 3.19
CA ASN A 41 -3.01 -14.17 3.31
C ASN A 41 -4.49 -14.58 3.35
N ASP A 42 -5.25 -14.12 2.36
CA ASP A 42 -6.70 -14.37 2.17
C ASP A 42 -7.60 -13.82 3.30
N LYS A 43 -7.05 -13.05 4.24
CA LYS A 43 -7.81 -12.42 5.32
C LYS A 43 -7.95 -10.92 5.07
N PRO A 44 -9.17 -10.35 5.14
CA PRO A 44 -9.36 -8.91 4.99
C PRO A 44 -8.65 -8.14 6.11
N LEU A 45 -8.05 -7.00 5.77
CA LEU A 45 -7.51 -6.06 6.75
C LEU A 45 -8.59 -5.03 7.12
N ASN A 46 -8.50 -4.50 8.34
CA ASN A 46 -9.38 -3.43 8.80
C ASN A 46 -8.98 -2.10 8.14
N PHE A 47 -9.52 -1.86 6.95
CA PHE A 47 -9.29 -0.66 6.17
C PHE A 47 -10.62 0.05 5.88
N SER A 48 -10.63 1.36 6.09
CA SER A 48 -11.74 2.24 5.76
C SER A 48 -11.22 3.37 4.88
N GLY A 49 -11.61 3.33 3.61
CA GLY A 49 -11.28 4.37 2.65
C GLY A 49 -12.43 5.35 2.45
N LYS A 50 -12.11 6.56 2.01
CA LYS A 50 -13.10 7.55 1.55
C LYS A 50 -12.98 7.78 0.05
N ALA A 51 -14.11 7.82 -0.66
CA ALA A 51 -14.13 8.09 -2.09
C ALA A 51 -13.47 9.45 -2.41
N GLY A 52 -12.70 9.49 -3.48
CA GLY A 52 -11.94 10.67 -3.92
C GLY A 52 -10.83 11.12 -2.98
N SER A 53 -10.56 10.40 -1.89
CA SER A 53 -9.53 10.79 -0.90
C SER A 53 -8.21 10.07 -1.13
N VAL A 54 -7.13 10.76 -0.77
CA VAL A 54 -5.79 10.17 -0.70
C VAL A 54 -5.55 9.64 0.71
N ILE A 55 -5.12 8.38 0.83
CA ILE A 55 -4.79 7.75 2.12
C ILE A 55 -3.44 7.07 2.01
N HIS A 56 -2.64 7.18 3.07
CA HIS A 56 -1.36 6.52 3.22
C HIS A 56 -1.46 5.43 4.27
N VAL A 57 -0.97 4.24 3.95
CA VAL A 57 -0.97 3.10 4.89
C VAL A 57 0.36 2.38 4.87
N GLN A 58 0.71 1.79 6.00
CA GLN A 58 1.74 0.77 6.13
C GLN A 58 1.07 -0.56 6.47
N ILE A 59 1.50 -1.62 5.80
CA ILE A 59 1.04 -2.99 6.03
C ILE A 59 2.24 -3.83 6.42
N ASN A 60 2.13 -4.57 7.52
CA ASN A 60 3.12 -5.54 7.97
C ASN A 60 2.40 -6.78 8.55
N LYS A 61 3.16 -7.72 9.10
CA LYS A 61 2.61 -8.96 9.70
C LYS A 61 1.54 -8.74 10.77
N SER A 62 1.54 -7.59 11.44
CA SER A 62 0.57 -7.24 12.48
C SER A 62 -0.72 -6.64 11.94
N GLY A 63 -0.75 -6.25 10.66
CA GLY A 63 -1.92 -5.67 10.00
C GLY A 63 -1.61 -4.34 9.31
N LEU A 64 -2.62 -3.48 9.25
CA LEU A 64 -2.59 -2.18 8.57
C LEU A 64 -2.59 -1.03 9.59
N THR A 65 -1.73 -0.05 9.37
CA THR A 65 -1.72 1.23 10.10
C THR A 65 -1.81 2.40 9.13
N TYR A 66 -2.55 3.43 9.50
CA TYR A 66 -2.61 4.68 8.74
C TYR A 66 -1.36 5.51 8.99
N LEU A 67 -0.93 6.24 7.98
CA LEU A 67 0.18 7.18 8.06
C LEU A 67 -0.36 8.61 7.89
N GLU A 68 0.12 9.53 8.72
CA GLU A 68 -0.27 10.96 8.67
C GLU A 68 0.32 11.69 7.47
N SER A 69 1.31 11.11 6.81
CA SER A 69 2.01 11.73 5.67
C SER A 69 2.38 10.68 4.62
N PRO A 70 2.64 11.13 3.37
CA PRO A 70 3.11 10.24 2.32
C PRO A 70 4.38 9.49 2.74
N PRO A 71 4.49 8.19 2.44
CA PRO A 71 5.70 7.45 2.72
C PRO A 71 6.87 8.04 1.93
N THR A 72 7.98 8.27 2.62
CA THR A 72 9.24 8.65 1.98
C THR A 72 9.85 7.42 1.31
N PHE A 73 10.05 7.51 0.01
CA PHE A 73 10.79 6.51 -0.74
C PHE A 73 12.21 7.03 -0.84
N ASN A 74 13.16 6.43 -0.13
CA ASN A 74 14.56 6.72 -0.38
C ASN A 74 14.92 6.08 -1.72
N PRO A 75 15.20 6.84 -2.80
CA PRO A 75 15.86 6.25 -3.93
C PRO A 75 17.21 5.76 -3.41
N LEU A 76 17.50 4.47 -3.56
CA LEU A 76 18.84 3.95 -3.26
C LEU A 76 19.84 4.80 -4.05
N ILE A 77 20.61 5.65 -3.35
CA ILE A 77 21.78 6.29 -3.91
C ILE A 77 22.82 5.18 -3.93
N ASN A 78 23.16 4.70 -5.12
CA ASN A 78 24.26 3.76 -5.29
C ASN A 78 25.55 4.57 -5.05
N GLU A 79 26.26 4.28 -3.97
CA GLU A 79 27.68 4.65 -3.83
C GLU A 79 28.56 3.72 -4.66
#